data_AF-A0A353X804-F1
#
_entry.id   AF-A0A353X804-F1
#
_cell.length_a   1.000
_cell.length_b   1.000
_cell.length_c   1.000
_cell.angle_alpha   90.00
_cell.angle_beta   90.00
_cell.angle_gamma   90.00
#
_symmetry.space_group_name_H-M   'P 1'
#
loop_
_entity.id
_entity.type
_entity.pdbx_description
1 polymer ?
#
loop_
_entity_poly.entity_id
_entity_poly.type
_entity_poly.pdbx_seq_one_letter_code
_entity_poly.pdbx_strand_id
1 'polypeptide(L)'
;PAPDCDVLDLYYGIGGPVDHAAARDCAHSHPEEGKGWEDAVLMMLYANGYAVERNLDAATRLACEHGGAPMAIGLRVQYLQDIRALPPGGRLRQCAEGPHHHQYSEAYCRGAFDLCDDATSGYMMGWCVAIASGKAAAARDARLESLSEDWPEAHKAALGALKVAAWAYIEAHGGNEVDHSGTVRAAIQTGKEDEMRDAFVERLERLEDGWAPAFLDPGQALREADSDLNAAYRVVMGCDDFGPISGITADGIRETQRLWIPYRDAWAALAAARWPGAGADAIRAHLIRERTGILKGLQFDCRAFKR
;
A
#
# COMPACT_ATOMS: atom_id res chain seq x y z
N PRO A 1 15.01 22.49 15.22
CA PRO A 1 14.53 21.57 14.17
C PRO A 1 13.01 21.67 14.05
N ALA A 2 12.50 22.03 12.87
CA ALA A 2 11.05 21.96 12.64
C ALA A 2 10.67 20.46 12.63
N PRO A 3 9.71 20.02 13.46
CA PRO A 3 9.25 18.63 13.49
C PRO A 3 8.57 18.15 12.19
N ASP A 4 8.40 19.05 11.20
CA ASP A 4 7.64 18.83 9.96
C ASP A 4 8.53 18.73 8.70
N CYS A 5 9.79 18.32 8.85
CA CYS A 5 10.77 18.26 7.76
C CYS A 5 10.94 16.83 7.23
N ASP A 6 9.86 16.21 6.74
CA ASP A 6 9.96 14.96 5.97
C ASP A 6 10.03 15.30 4.47
N VAL A 7 11.19 15.06 3.87
CA VAL A 7 11.45 15.42 2.46
C VAL A 7 10.55 14.68 1.48
N LEU A 8 10.14 13.45 1.80
CA LEU A 8 9.26 12.66 0.96
C LEU A 8 7.83 13.17 1.05
N ASP A 9 7.35 13.43 2.26
CA ASP A 9 5.99 13.95 2.44
C ASP A 9 5.82 15.30 1.73
N LEU A 10 6.81 16.20 1.84
CA LEU A 10 6.81 17.50 1.18
C LEU A 10 6.91 17.39 -0.35
N TYR A 11 7.78 16.51 -0.87
CA TYR A 11 7.95 16.34 -2.31
C TYR A 11 6.75 15.64 -2.96
N TYR A 12 6.23 14.60 -2.32
CA TYR A 12 5.17 13.76 -2.87
C TYR A 12 3.75 14.16 -2.44
N GLY A 13 3.60 15.04 -1.44
CA GLY A 13 2.31 15.44 -0.89
C GLY A 13 1.65 14.32 -0.09
N ILE A 14 2.43 13.60 0.73
CA ILE A 14 1.89 12.56 1.62
C ILE A 14 1.38 13.25 2.89
N GLY A 15 0.12 13.03 3.25
CA GLY A 15 -0.50 13.67 4.42
C GLY A 15 -0.74 15.18 4.31
N GLY A 16 -0.38 15.82 3.19
CA GLY A 16 -0.49 17.25 2.97
C GLY A 16 -0.31 17.66 1.51
N PRO A 17 -0.41 18.96 1.18
CA PRO A 17 -0.14 19.44 -0.18
C PRO A 17 1.35 19.30 -0.52
N VAL A 18 1.64 19.07 -1.80
CA VAL A 18 3.02 19.14 -2.32
C VAL A 18 3.61 20.53 -2.07
N ASP A 19 4.79 20.58 -1.46
CA ASP A 19 5.57 21.80 -1.26
C ASP A 19 7.04 21.55 -1.63
N HIS A 20 7.33 21.72 -2.92
CA HIS A 20 8.69 21.54 -3.47
C HIS A 20 9.71 22.55 -2.90
N ALA A 21 9.28 23.74 -2.47
CA ALA A 21 10.19 24.72 -1.90
C ALA A 21 10.62 24.30 -0.49
N ALA A 22 9.65 23.88 0.33
CA ALA A 22 9.93 23.32 1.65
C ALA A 22 10.73 22.02 1.53
N ALA A 23 10.41 21.12 0.59
CA ALA A 23 11.16 19.89 0.34
C ALA A 23 12.63 20.18 0.03
N ARG A 24 12.89 21.18 -0.82
CA ARG A 24 14.25 21.62 -1.17
C ARG A 24 15.01 22.14 0.05
N ASP A 25 14.40 23.05 0.79
CA ASP A 25 15.03 23.68 1.96
C ASP A 25 15.29 22.63 3.05
N CYS A 26 14.35 21.69 3.22
CA CYS A 26 14.49 20.55 4.11
C CYS A 26 15.68 19.67 3.71
N ALA A 27 15.75 19.24 2.45
CA ALA A 27 16.83 18.39 1.94
C ALA A 27 18.23 19.04 2.05
N HIS A 28 18.34 20.36 1.91
CA HIS A 28 19.60 21.07 2.13
C HIS A 28 19.98 21.23 3.61
N SER A 29 19.00 21.23 4.51
CA SER A 29 19.22 21.47 5.94
C SER A 29 19.67 20.23 6.72
N HIS A 30 19.42 19.03 6.20
CA HIS A 30 19.79 17.75 6.81
C HIS A 30 20.51 16.84 5.82
N PRO A 31 21.72 17.20 5.34
CA PRO A 31 22.48 16.29 4.50
C PRO A 31 22.93 15.09 5.34
N GLU A 32 22.15 14.02 5.38
CA GLU A 32 22.67 12.71 5.77
C GLU A 32 23.64 12.27 4.68
N GLU A 33 24.94 12.28 4.98
CA GLU A 33 25.99 11.95 4.03
C GLU A 33 25.73 10.61 3.33
N GLY A 34 25.21 10.67 2.10
CA GLY A 34 25.22 9.62 1.09
C GLY A 34 24.26 8.44 1.26
N LYS A 35 23.19 8.54 2.05
CA LYS A 35 22.21 7.43 2.21
C LYS A 35 20.74 7.83 2.40
N GLY A 36 20.45 9.12 2.50
CA GLY A 36 19.10 9.63 2.74
C GLY A 36 18.30 9.94 1.48
N TRP A 37 17.03 10.27 1.66
CA TRP A 37 16.12 10.68 0.59
C TRP A 37 16.33 12.13 0.14
N GLU A 38 17.14 12.89 0.87
CA GLU A 38 17.46 14.28 0.60
C GLU A 38 18.13 14.44 -0.77
N ASP A 39 19.19 13.66 -1.05
CA ASP A 39 19.89 13.69 -2.35
C ASP A 39 18.98 13.23 -3.49
N ALA A 40 18.13 12.23 -3.24
CA ALA A 40 17.13 11.75 -4.19
C ALA A 40 16.10 12.84 -4.53
N VAL A 41 15.57 13.52 -3.52
CA VAL A 41 14.62 14.62 -3.69
C VAL A 41 15.28 15.80 -4.39
N LEU A 42 16.49 16.21 -4.00
CA LEU A 42 17.24 17.26 -4.70
C LEU A 42 17.47 16.91 -6.17
N MET A 43 17.86 15.66 -6.46
CA MET A 43 18.00 15.17 -7.83
C MET A 43 16.71 15.34 -8.63
N MET A 44 15.57 14.90 -8.07
CA MET A 44 14.28 15.03 -8.74
C MET A 44 13.88 16.51 -8.91
N LEU A 45 14.08 17.36 -7.90
CA LEU A 45 13.80 18.79 -7.98
C LEU A 45 14.60 19.46 -9.10
N TYR A 46 15.92 19.20 -9.18
CA TYR A 46 16.78 19.74 -10.25
C TYR A 46 16.45 19.15 -11.63
N ALA A 47 16.10 17.86 -11.71
CA ALA A 47 15.75 17.21 -12.96
C ALA A 47 14.46 17.80 -13.57
N ASN A 48 13.49 18.12 -12.71
CA ASN A 48 12.18 18.62 -13.10
C ASN A 48 12.09 20.16 -13.15
N GLY A 49 12.96 20.88 -12.43
CA GLY A 49 12.85 22.34 -12.27
C GLY A 49 11.72 22.75 -11.31
N TYR A 50 11.42 21.92 -10.31
CA TYR A 50 10.40 22.21 -9.31
C TYR A 50 11.00 23.07 -8.19
N ALA A 51 10.51 24.31 -8.04
CA ALA A 51 11.02 25.31 -7.09
C ALA A 51 12.53 25.65 -7.23
N VAL A 52 13.16 25.23 -8.33
CA VAL A 52 14.55 25.50 -8.72
C VAL A 52 14.66 25.67 -10.23
N GLU A 53 15.72 26.32 -10.71
CA GLU A 53 16.06 26.26 -12.13
C GLU A 53 16.42 24.82 -12.50
N ARG A 54 15.83 24.32 -13.59
CA ARG A 54 16.09 22.97 -14.08
C ARG A 54 17.57 22.81 -14.42
N ASN A 55 18.24 21.85 -13.78
CA ASN A 55 19.68 21.63 -13.92
C ASN A 55 19.99 20.11 -14.00
N LEU A 56 20.09 19.60 -15.23
CA LEU A 56 20.33 18.18 -15.48
C LEU A 56 21.75 17.72 -15.15
N ASP A 57 22.72 18.64 -15.14
CA ASP A 57 24.09 18.33 -14.73
C ASP A 57 24.17 18.12 -13.21
N ALA A 58 23.49 18.98 -12.43
CA ALA A 58 23.33 18.79 -10.99
C ALA A 58 22.57 17.49 -10.66
N ALA A 59 21.47 17.23 -11.37
CA ALA A 59 20.70 15.99 -11.21
C ALA A 59 21.54 14.74 -11.54
N THR A 60 22.36 14.79 -12.60
CA THR A 60 23.24 13.68 -12.98
C THR A 60 24.34 13.44 -11.94
N ARG A 61 24.91 14.50 -11.37
CA ARG A 61 25.86 14.38 -10.25
C ARG A 61 25.20 13.71 -9.05
N LEU A 62 24.03 14.18 -8.64
CA LEU A 62 23.28 13.61 -7.51
C LEU A 62 22.84 12.16 -7.77
N ALA A 63 22.49 11.81 -9.01
CA ALA A 63 22.19 10.44 -9.43
C ALA A 63 23.37 9.48 -9.19
N CYS A 64 24.60 9.95 -9.44
CA CYS A 64 25.83 9.20 -9.18
C CYS A 64 26.18 9.13 -7.69
N GLU A 65 25.93 10.20 -6.93
CA GLU A 65 26.25 10.31 -5.50
C GLU A 65 25.28 9.52 -4.62
N HIS A 66 23.97 9.59 -4.90
CA HIS A 66 22.93 8.83 -4.20
C HIS A 66 23.16 7.31 -4.30
N GLY A 67 23.75 6.86 -5.41
CA GLY A 67 24.11 5.47 -5.61
C GLY A 67 22.91 4.56 -5.90
N GLY A 68 23.03 3.30 -5.46
CA GLY A 68 22.09 2.22 -5.73
C GLY A 68 22.72 1.07 -6.52
N ALA A 69 21.87 0.15 -7.02
CA ALA A 69 22.34 -0.93 -7.87
C ALA A 69 22.94 -0.36 -9.18
N PRO A 70 24.05 -0.91 -9.71
CA PRO A 70 24.69 -0.38 -10.92
C PRO A 70 23.73 -0.22 -12.11
N MET A 71 22.76 -1.13 -12.25
CA MET A 71 21.72 -1.03 -13.28
C MET A 71 20.77 0.15 -13.06
N ALA A 72 20.31 0.40 -11.82
CA ALA A 72 19.50 1.58 -11.51
C ALA A 72 20.25 2.86 -11.85
N ILE A 73 21.51 3.00 -11.40
CA ILE A 73 22.33 4.20 -11.68
C ILE A 73 22.48 4.39 -13.21
N GLY A 74 22.79 3.31 -13.94
CA GLY A 74 22.93 3.36 -15.39
C GLY A 74 21.65 3.80 -16.10
N LEU A 75 20.49 3.23 -15.73
CA LEU A 75 19.19 3.61 -16.27
C LEU A 75 18.83 5.06 -15.94
N ARG A 76 19.10 5.49 -14.71
CA ARG A 76 18.88 6.87 -14.24
C ARG A 76 19.64 7.90 -15.05
N VAL A 77 20.95 7.68 -15.18
CA VAL A 77 21.83 8.58 -15.92
C VAL A 77 21.45 8.59 -17.40
N GLN A 78 21.14 7.42 -17.99
CA GLN A 78 20.67 7.35 -19.37
C GLN A 78 19.39 8.17 -19.56
N TYR A 79 18.41 8.01 -18.68
CA TYR A 79 17.16 8.74 -18.73
C TYR A 79 17.38 10.26 -18.61
N LEU A 80 18.28 10.71 -17.72
CA LEU A 80 18.69 12.12 -17.60
C LEU A 80 19.34 12.66 -18.90
N GLN A 81 20.10 11.84 -19.62
CA GLN A 81 20.65 12.23 -20.93
C GLN A 81 19.55 12.27 -22.01
N ASP A 82 18.61 11.33 -22.00
CA ASP A 82 17.51 11.29 -22.96
C ASP A 82 16.61 12.53 -22.81
N ILE A 83 16.27 12.92 -21.58
CA ILE A 83 15.48 14.14 -21.35
C ILE A 83 16.26 15.42 -21.69
N ARG A 84 17.59 15.42 -21.60
CA ARG A 84 18.45 16.54 -22.06
C ARG A 84 18.38 16.73 -23.57
N ALA A 85 18.28 15.62 -24.30
CA ALA A 85 18.20 15.62 -25.76
C ALA A 85 16.79 15.91 -26.30
N LEU A 86 15.76 16.00 -25.44
CA LEU A 86 14.40 16.29 -25.86
C LEU A 86 14.28 17.71 -26.42
N PRO A 87 13.68 17.90 -27.61
CA PRO A 87 13.31 19.23 -28.06
C PRO A 87 12.20 19.80 -27.18
N PRO A 88 11.96 21.13 -27.19
CA PRO A 88 10.82 21.74 -26.53
C PRO A 88 9.50 21.09 -26.97
N GLY A 89 8.70 20.60 -26.00
CA GLY A 89 7.47 19.85 -26.28
C GLY A 89 7.68 18.44 -26.84
N GLY A 90 8.93 17.97 -26.86
CA GLY A 90 9.31 16.64 -27.32
C GLY A 90 8.82 15.52 -26.40
N ARG A 91 8.87 14.30 -26.92
CA ARG A 91 8.50 13.07 -26.24
C ARG A 91 9.62 12.06 -26.38
N LEU A 92 9.85 11.26 -25.34
CA LEU A 92 10.85 10.19 -25.39
C LEU A 92 10.50 9.17 -26.47
N ARG A 93 11.53 8.71 -27.19
CA ARG A 93 11.35 7.78 -28.31
C ARG A 93 10.67 6.48 -27.90
N GLN A 94 11.05 5.93 -26.74
CA GLN A 94 10.47 4.70 -26.20
C GLN A 94 8.98 4.82 -25.84
N CYS A 95 8.48 6.06 -25.71
CA CYS A 95 7.07 6.36 -25.50
C CYS A 95 6.29 6.62 -26.78
N ALA A 96 6.97 6.77 -27.92
CA ALA A 96 6.34 7.02 -29.22
C ALA A 96 6.10 5.71 -29.99
N GLU A 97 7.01 4.73 -29.85
CA GLU A 97 6.99 3.48 -30.60
C GLU A 97 7.52 2.33 -29.73
N GLY A 98 6.82 1.19 -29.70
CA GLY A 98 7.30 -0.05 -29.05
C GLY A 98 6.25 -0.82 -28.25
N PRO A 99 6.53 -2.08 -27.87
CA PRO A 99 5.59 -2.94 -27.13
C PRO A 99 5.30 -2.46 -25.70
N HIS A 100 6.09 -1.53 -25.16
CA HIS A 100 5.98 -1.01 -23.79
C HIS A 100 5.50 0.45 -23.70
N HIS A 101 5.01 1.05 -24.80
CA HIS A 101 4.58 2.46 -24.82
C HIS A 101 3.46 2.80 -23.83
N HIS A 102 2.69 1.80 -23.37
CA HIS A 102 1.60 1.94 -22.39
C HIS A 102 2.06 1.76 -20.94
N GLN A 103 3.34 1.42 -20.71
CA GLN A 103 3.86 1.17 -19.36
C GLN A 103 4.32 2.46 -18.66
N TYR A 104 4.53 3.54 -19.41
CA TYR A 104 5.03 4.80 -18.89
C TYR A 104 3.93 5.85 -18.84
N SER A 105 3.97 6.70 -17.80
CA SER A 105 3.06 7.83 -17.68
C SER A 105 3.34 8.89 -18.74
N GLU A 106 2.32 9.68 -19.10
CA GLU A 106 2.51 10.81 -20.02
C GLU A 106 3.53 11.83 -19.48
N ALA A 107 3.59 12.01 -18.15
CA ALA A 107 4.58 12.86 -17.49
C ALA A 107 6.00 12.35 -17.74
N TYR A 108 6.25 11.06 -17.49
CA TYR A 108 7.53 10.41 -17.80
C TYR A 108 7.90 10.58 -19.28
N CYS A 109 6.94 10.35 -20.18
CA CYS A 109 7.16 10.46 -21.61
C CYS A 109 7.50 11.88 -22.08
N ARG A 110 7.11 12.91 -21.31
CA ARG A 110 7.47 14.32 -21.54
C ARG A 110 8.72 14.75 -20.76
N GLY A 111 9.41 13.81 -20.13
CA GLY A 111 10.68 14.02 -19.45
C GLY A 111 10.54 14.46 -17.98
N ALA A 112 9.40 14.18 -17.33
CA ALA A 112 9.30 14.26 -15.89
C ALA A 112 10.08 13.10 -15.26
N PHE A 113 10.93 13.42 -14.30
CA PHE A 113 11.85 12.48 -13.67
C PHE A 113 11.37 12.10 -12.28
N ASP A 114 11.25 10.80 -11.99
CA ASP A 114 11.03 10.28 -10.66
C ASP A 114 12.00 9.13 -10.36
N LEU A 115 12.54 9.08 -9.14
CA LEU A 115 13.46 8.01 -8.73
C LEU A 115 12.79 6.62 -8.81
N CYS A 116 11.48 6.55 -8.64
CA CYS A 116 10.75 5.30 -8.70
C CYS A 116 10.61 4.72 -10.11
N ASP A 117 10.87 5.50 -11.16
CA ASP A 117 10.79 5.03 -12.55
C ASP A 117 11.95 4.09 -12.95
N ASP A 118 13.04 4.06 -12.17
CA ASP A 118 14.23 3.24 -12.42
C ASP A 118 14.56 2.24 -11.29
N ALA A 119 13.62 2.01 -10.38
CA ALA A 119 13.80 1.12 -9.23
C ALA A 119 14.00 -0.34 -9.68
N THR A 120 15.26 -0.80 -9.71
CA THR A 120 15.64 -2.17 -10.11
C THR A 120 15.88 -3.13 -8.94
N SER A 121 15.90 -2.63 -7.71
CA SER A 121 16.13 -3.45 -6.51
C SER A 121 14.85 -3.60 -5.70
N GLY A 122 14.68 -4.76 -5.06
CA GLY A 122 13.57 -5.00 -4.14
C GLY A 122 13.51 -4.01 -2.97
N TYR A 123 14.67 -3.52 -2.53
CA TYR A 123 14.77 -2.45 -1.55
C TYR A 123 14.13 -1.14 -2.05
N MET A 124 14.54 -0.66 -3.24
CA MET A 124 13.97 0.55 -3.83
C MET A 124 12.49 0.38 -4.19
N MET A 125 12.09 -0.79 -4.69
CA MET A 125 10.69 -1.10 -4.94
C MET A 125 9.85 -1.01 -3.66
N GLY A 126 10.36 -1.50 -2.52
CA GLY A 126 9.69 -1.38 -1.22
C GLY A 126 9.42 0.07 -0.85
N TRP A 127 10.41 0.95 -1.03
CA TRP A 127 10.23 2.38 -0.79
C TRP A 127 9.23 3.04 -1.74
N CYS A 128 9.30 2.73 -3.03
CA CYS A 128 8.38 3.30 -4.01
C CYS A 128 6.93 2.87 -3.75
N VAL A 129 6.73 1.63 -3.32
CA VAL A 129 5.41 1.18 -2.87
C VAL A 129 5.01 1.86 -1.56
N ALA A 130 5.92 2.11 -0.62
CA ALA A 130 5.60 2.87 0.60
C ALA A 130 5.17 4.32 0.28
N ILE A 131 5.84 5.00 -0.66
CA ILE A 131 5.43 6.33 -1.14
C ILE A 131 4.03 6.28 -1.76
N ALA A 132 3.77 5.30 -2.63
CA ALA A 132 2.44 5.11 -3.23
C ALA A 132 1.37 4.80 -2.17
N SER A 133 1.71 3.97 -1.18
CA SER A 133 0.84 3.60 -0.06
C SER A 133 0.49 4.81 0.81
N GLY A 134 1.46 5.68 1.10
CA GLY A 134 1.22 6.93 1.83
C GLY A 134 0.24 7.86 1.12
N LYS A 135 0.40 8.02 -0.20
CA LYS A 135 -0.56 8.78 -1.03
C LYS A 135 -1.96 8.15 -1.00
N ALA A 136 -2.03 6.83 -1.15
CA ALA A 136 -3.29 6.10 -1.10
C ALA A 136 -3.95 6.20 0.28
N ALA A 137 -3.17 6.19 1.37
CA ALA A 137 -3.65 6.38 2.73
C ALA A 137 -4.33 7.74 2.90
N ALA A 138 -3.70 8.83 2.45
CA ALA A 138 -4.32 10.16 2.48
C ALA A 138 -5.65 10.20 1.70
N ALA A 139 -5.70 9.55 0.52
CA ALA A 139 -6.93 9.46 -0.27
C ALA A 139 -8.03 8.64 0.43
N ARG A 140 -7.66 7.52 1.09
CA ARG A 140 -8.58 6.71 1.88
C ARG A 140 -9.11 7.48 3.08
N ASP A 141 -8.27 8.21 3.80
CA ASP A 141 -8.70 9.00 4.95
C ASP A 141 -9.65 10.12 4.53
N ALA A 142 -9.37 10.83 3.43
CA ALA A 142 -10.28 11.83 2.88
C ALA A 142 -11.65 11.23 2.48
N ARG A 143 -11.67 10.03 1.89
CA ARG A 143 -12.93 9.29 1.60
C ARG A 143 -13.68 8.92 2.87
N LEU A 144 -12.99 8.43 3.90
CA LEU A 144 -13.60 8.08 5.18
C LEU A 144 -14.16 9.31 5.91
N GLU A 145 -13.44 10.42 5.88
CA GLU A 145 -13.88 11.70 6.44
C GLU A 145 -15.14 12.19 5.73
N SER A 146 -15.12 12.24 4.39
CA SER A 146 -16.29 12.64 3.61
C SER A 146 -17.49 11.70 3.83
N LEU A 147 -17.26 10.39 3.88
CA LEU A 147 -18.33 9.41 4.11
C LEU A 147 -18.99 9.60 5.48
N SER A 148 -18.20 9.97 6.50
CA SER A 148 -18.62 10.01 7.89
C SER A 148 -18.88 11.42 8.43
N GLU A 149 -18.75 12.47 7.61
CA GLU A 149 -18.84 13.88 8.01
C GLU A 149 -20.13 14.17 8.81
N ASP A 150 -21.26 13.73 8.26
CA ASP A 150 -22.60 13.94 8.82
C ASP A 150 -23.08 12.79 9.73
N TRP A 151 -22.22 11.82 10.03
CA TRP A 151 -22.63 10.70 10.88
C TRP A 151 -22.87 11.16 12.32
N PRO A 152 -23.89 10.61 13.01
CA PRO A 152 -24.02 10.78 14.45
C PRO A 152 -22.74 10.39 15.19
N GLU A 153 -22.42 11.09 16.28
CA GLU A 153 -21.20 10.86 17.08
C GLU A 153 -21.03 9.40 17.53
N ALA A 154 -22.13 8.71 17.84
CA ALA A 154 -22.10 7.28 18.18
C ALA A 154 -21.60 6.41 17.01
N HIS A 155 -21.96 6.75 15.77
CA HIS A 155 -21.52 6.03 14.57
C HIS A 155 -20.06 6.37 14.23
N LYS A 156 -19.64 7.63 14.40
CA LYS A 156 -18.23 8.04 14.26
C LYS A 156 -17.35 7.30 15.26
N ALA A 157 -17.78 7.18 16.52
CA ALA A 157 -17.08 6.40 17.54
C ALA A 157 -16.97 4.91 17.17
N ALA A 158 -18.06 4.31 16.66
CA ALA A 158 -18.04 2.93 16.18
C ALA A 158 -17.12 2.74 14.97
N LEU A 159 -17.09 3.69 14.02
CA LEU A 159 -16.14 3.71 12.92
C LEU A 159 -14.69 3.80 13.40
N GLY A 160 -14.41 4.67 14.38
CA GLY A 160 -13.09 4.79 14.98
C GLY A 160 -12.61 3.48 15.61
N ALA A 161 -13.46 2.82 16.40
CA ALA A 161 -13.16 1.52 16.99
C ALA A 161 -12.93 0.44 15.91
N LEU A 162 -13.72 0.46 14.84
CA LEU A 162 -13.55 -0.42 13.69
C LEU A 162 -12.22 -0.17 12.96
N LYS A 163 -11.84 1.08 12.68
CA LYS A 163 -10.55 1.43 12.04
C LYS A 163 -9.38 0.86 12.85
N VAL A 164 -9.38 1.05 14.17
CA VAL A 164 -8.33 0.52 15.06
C VAL A 164 -8.20 -1.00 14.94
N ALA A 165 -9.33 -1.73 15.01
CA ALA A 165 -9.30 -3.19 14.87
C ALA A 165 -8.90 -3.64 13.46
N ALA A 166 -9.33 -2.91 12.43
CA ALA A 166 -8.99 -3.19 11.04
C ALA A 166 -7.49 -3.06 10.79
N TRP A 167 -6.87 -1.95 11.21
CA TRP A 167 -5.44 -1.73 10.99
C TRP A 167 -4.56 -2.75 11.71
N ALA A 168 -4.90 -3.08 12.96
CA ALA A 168 -4.19 -4.13 13.69
C ALA A 168 -4.28 -5.50 12.99
N TYR A 169 -5.46 -5.86 12.48
CA TYR A 169 -5.64 -7.10 11.72
C TYR A 169 -4.89 -7.08 10.38
N ILE A 170 -4.99 -6.00 9.61
CA ILE A 170 -4.38 -5.86 8.28
C ILE A 170 -2.86 -5.92 8.38
N GLU A 171 -2.26 -5.19 9.33
CA GLU A 171 -0.81 -5.23 9.59
C GLU A 171 -0.36 -6.63 9.99
N ALA A 172 -1.09 -7.30 10.91
CA ALA A 172 -0.76 -8.66 11.29
C ALA A 172 -0.93 -9.66 10.13
N HIS A 173 -1.91 -9.46 9.25
CA HIS A 173 -2.03 -10.27 8.03
C HIS A 173 -0.82 -10.08 7.11
N GLY A 174 -0.46 -8.83 6.80
CA GLY A 174 0.71 -8.50 6.01
C GLY A 174 2.01 -9.08 6.59
N GLY A 175 2.21 -8.96 7.90
CA GLY A 175 3.42 -9.44 8.58
C GLY A 175 3.50 -10.96 8.73
N ASN A 176 2.38 -11.63 9.02
CA ASN A 176 2.41 -13.04 9.45
C ASN A 176 1.91 -14.04 8.40
N GLU A 177 1.16 -13.59 7.39
CA GLU A 177 0.41 -14.46 6.48
C GLU A 177 0.66 -14.14 5.00
N VAL A 178 1.63 -13.29 4.71
CA VAL A 178 2.14 -13.03 3.36
C VAL A 178 3.52 -13.65 3.25
N ASP A 179 3.82 -14.25 2.09
CA ASP A 179 5.15 -14.79 1.82
C ASP A 179 6.17 -13.65 1.66
N HIS A 180 7.14 -13.61 2.57
CA HIS A 180 8.24 -12.65 2.60
C HIS A 180 9.51 -13.15 1.90
N SER A 181 9.40 -14.21 1.11
CA SER A 181 10.49 -14.68 0.28
C SER A 181 10.81 -13.68 -0.85
N GLY A 182 12.05 -13.74 -1.35
CA GLY A 182 12.51 -12.84 -2.41
C GLY A 182 12.85 -11.41 -1.94
N THR A 183 13.27 -10.59 -2.89
CA THR A 183 13.78 -9.23 -2.62
C THR A 183 12.68 -8.18 -2.55
N VAL A 184 11.52 -8.45 -3.18
CA VAL A 184 10.35 -7.53 -3.27
C VAL A 184 9.35 -7.68 -2.12
N ARG A 185 9.67 -8.48 -1.09
CA ARG A 185 8.77 -8.78 0.04
C ARG A 185 8.09 -7.57 0.67
N ALA A 186 8.81 -6.46 0.88
CA ALA A 186 8.25 -5.24 1.46
C ALA A 186 7.17 -4.62 0.57
N ALA A 187 7.37 -4.65 -0.75
CA ALA A 187 6.38 -4.20 -1.73
C ALA A 187 5.16 -5.13 -1.76
N ILE A 188 5.36 -6.45 -1.69
CA ILE A 188 4.26 -7.43 -1.64
C ILE A 188 3.44 -7.26 -0.37
N GLN A 189 4.09 -7.17 0.79
CA GLN A 189 3.42 -6.93 2.07
C GLN A 189 2.59 -5.66 2.03
N THR A 190 3.21 -4.54 1.68
CA THR A 190 2.53 -3.23 1.64
C THR A 190 1.36 -3.25 0.66
N GLY A 191 1.55 -3.85 -0.52
CA GLY A 191 0.48 -4.02 -1.51
C GLY A 191 -0.70 -4.84 -0.97
N LYS A 192 -0.44 -5.93 -0.25
CA LYS A 192 -1.50 -6.74 0.37
C LYS A 192 -2.24 -5.99 1.47
N GLU A 193 -1.51 -5.22 2.28
CA GLU A 193 -2.15 -4.37 3.27
C GLU A 193 -3.04 -3.32 2.59
N ASP A 194 -2.55 -2.63 1.56
CA ASP A 194 -3.30 -1.62 0.82
C ASP A 194 -4.54 -2.19 0.13
N GLU A 195 -4.47 -3.36 -0.50
CA GLU A 195 -5.65 -4.06 -1.06
C GLU A 195 -6.74 -4.22 0.01
N MET A 196 -6.37 -4.56 1.25
CA MET A 196 -7.32 -4.70 2.35
C MET A 196 -7.81 -3.35 2.89
N ARG A 197 -6.96 -2.31 2.90
CA ARG A 197 -7.36 -0.95 3.28
C ARG A 197 -8.34 -0.37 2.25
N ASP A 198 -8.15 -0.63 0.97
CA ASP A 198 -9.04 -0.21 -0.10
C ASP A 198 -10.38 -0.94 -0.01
N ALA A 199 -10.35 -2.27 0.15
CA ALA A 199 -11.57 -3.08 0.35
C ALA A 199 -12.35 -2.66 1.61
N PHE A 200 -11.67 -2.17 2.65
CA PHE A 200 -12.30 -1.61 3.84
C PHE A 200 -13.14 -0.38 3.50
N VAL A 201 -12.56 0.60 2.80
CA VAL A 201 -13.26 1.85 2.40
C VAL A 201 -14.39 1.54 1.42
N GLU A 202 -14.12 0.73 0.40
CA GLU A 202 -15.13 0.32 -0.60
C GLU A 202 -16.33 -0.38 0.04
N ARG A 203 -16.12 -1.18 1.09
CA ARG A 203 -17.23 -1.84 1.79
C ARG A 203 -18.13 -0.82 2.51
N LEU A 204 -17.55 0.21 3.12
CA LEU A 204 -18.33 1.26 3.77
C LEU A 204 -19.16 2.04 2.74
N GLU A 205 -18.56 2.39 1.60
CA GLU A 205 -19.25 3.08 0.50
C GLU A 205 -20.40 2.23 -0.05
N ARG A 206 -20.17 0.94 -0.29
CA ARG A 206 -21.23 0.03 -0.76
C ARG A 206 -22.38 -0.08 0.25
N LEU A 207 -22.09 -0.12 1.54
CA LEU A 207 -23.12 -0.16 2.58
C LEU A 207 -23.94 1.14 2.61
N GLU A 208 -23.31 2.31 2.41
CA GLU A 208 -24.02 3.57 2.22
C GLU A 208 -24.89 3.58 0.96
N ASP A 209 -24.44 2.93 -0.12
CA ASP A 209 -25.22 2.71 -1.35
C ASP A 209 -26.33 1.65 -1.21
N GLY A 210 -26.54 1.13 0.00
CA GLY A 210 -27.61 0.17 0.30
C GLY A 210 -27.26 -1.28 -0.03
N TRP A 211 -26.00 -1.61 -0.30
CA TRP A 211 -25.57 -2.99 -0.40
C TRP A 211 -25.71 -3.72 0.94
N ALA A 212 -26.13 -4.99 0.87
CA ALA A 212 -26.10 -5.92 1.99
C ALA A 212 -25.69 -7.31 1.49
N PRO A 213 -24.98 -8.13 2.29
CA PRO A 213 -24.78 -9.53 1.94
C PRO A 213 -26.12 -10.26 1.81
N ALA A 214 -26.37 -10.82 0.62
CA ALA A 214 -27.62 -11.50 0.32
C ALA A 214 -27.61 -12.93 0.88
N PHE A 215 -28.25 -13.12 2.04
CA PHE A 215 -28.52 -14.45 2.62
C PHE A 215 -30.01 -14.63 2.85
N LEU A 216 -30.54 -15.78 2.46
CA LEU A 216 -31.94 -16.14 2.73
C LEU A 216 -32.19 -16.37 4.22
N ASP A 217 -31.23 -17.00 4.92
CA ASP A 217 -31.18 -17.14 6.38
C ASP A 217 -29.77 -16.74 6.86
N PRO A 218 -29.58 -15.50 7.31
CA PRO A 218 -28.30 -15.03 7.85
C PRO A 218 -27.79 -15.84 9.04
N GLY A 219 -28.69 -16.35 9.89
CA GLY A 219 -28.32 -17.12 11.07
C GLY A 219 -27.77 -18.50 10.71
N GLN A 220 -28.40 -19.17 9.73
CA GLN A 220 -27.85 -20.41 9.17
C GLN A 220 -26.53 -20.15 8.44
N ALA A 221 -26.47 -19.12 7.58
CA ALA A 221 -25.25 -18.77 6.86
C ALA A 221 -24.08 -18.49 7.80
N LEU A 222 -24.32 -17.85 8.94
CA LEU A 222 -23.32 -17.60 9.98
C LEU A 222 -22.81 -18.91 10.60
N ARG A 223 -23.70 -19.84 10.98
CA ARG A 223 -23.29 -21.13 11.54
C ARG A 223 -22.45 -21.97 10.57
N GLU A 224 -22.85 -22.00 9.31
CA GLU A 224 -22.11 -22.71 8.25
C GLU A 224 -20.73 -22.08 8.03
N ALA A 225 -20.67 -20.75 7.92
CA ALA A 225 -19.42 -20.04 7.73
C ALA A 225 -18.45 -20.27 8.91
N ASP A 226 -18.95 -20.23 10.16
CA ASP A 226 -18.11 -20.47 11.34
C ASP A 226 -17.55 -21.91 11.37
N SER A 227 -18.37 -22.90 11.03
CA SER A 227 -17.91 -24.29 10.89
C SER A 227 -16.81 -24.42 9.84
N ASP A 228 -16.99 -23.78 8.68
CA ASP A 228 -16.01 -23.81 7.58
C ASP A 228 -14.70 -23.12 7.94
N LEU A 229 -14.76 -21.98 8.64
CA LEU A 229 -13.60 -21.26 9.14
C LEU A 229 -12.80 -22.13 10.10
N ASN A 230 -13.47 -22.73 11.08
CA ASN A 230 -12.82 -23.58 12.07
C ASN A 230 -12.22 -24.85 11.44
N ALA A 231 -12.84 -25.39 10.39
CA ALA A 231 -12.26 -26.47 9.61
C ALA A 231 -10.99 -26.02 8.87
N ALA A 232 -11.04 -24.89 8.17
CA ALA A 232 -9.88 -24.35 7.45
C ALA A 232 -8.72 -23.98 8.39
N TYR A 233 -9.03 -23.38 9.54
CA TYR A 233 -8.06 -23.02 10.57
C TYR A 233 -7.35 -24.27 11.12
N ARG A 234 -8.08 -25.34 11.46
CA ARG A 234 -7.46 -26.58 11.93
C ARG A 234 -6.51 -27.20 10.91
N VAL A 235 -6.84 -27.12 9.61
CA VAL A 235 -5.98 -27.64 8.55
C VAL A 235 -4.68 -26.84 8.46
N VAL A 236 -4.76 -25.50 8.41
CA VAL A 236 -3.56 -24.66 8.27
C VAL A 236 -2.69 -24.70 9.54
N MET A 237 -3.28 -24.84 10.72
CA MET A 237 -2.53 -25.02 11.97
C MET A 237 -1.82 -26.37 12.09
N GLY A 238 -2.19 -27.35 11.25
CA GLY A 238 -1.48 -28.62 11.12
C GLY A 238 -0.38 -28.62 10.05
N CYS A 239 -0.03 -27.46 9.51
CA CYS A 239 1.07 -27.31 8.58
C CYS A 239 2.40 -27.15 9.33
N ASP A 240 3.35 -28.03 9.03
CA ASP A 240 4.67 -28.04 9.66
C ASP A 240 5.68 -27.14 8.92
N ASP A 241 5.40 -26.79 7.66
CA ASP A 241 6.30 -26.02 6.79
C ASP A 241 5.52 -25.19 5.76
N PHE A 242 5.87 -23.91 5.67
CA PHE A 242 5.40 -22.95 4.66
C PHE A 242 6.55 -22.47 3.75
N GLY A 243 7.68 -23.19 3.76
CA GLY A 243 8.93 -22.82 3.11
C GLY A 243 9.91 -22.15 4.09
N PRO A 244 11.23 -22.43 3.98
CA PRO A 244 12.24 -22.01 4.96
C PRO A 244 12.50 -20.50 5.02
N ILE A 245 11.99 -19.74 4.06
CA ILE A 245 12.23 -18.30 3.93
C ILE A 245 10.94 -17.48 3.79
N SER A 246 9.77 -18.09 3.94
CA SER A 246 8.50 -17.38 3.73
C SER A 246 8.14 -16.45 4.89
N GLY A 247 8.60 -16.75 6.10
CA GLY A 247 8.23 -16.00 7.31
C GLY A 247 6.83 -16.33 7.83
N ILE A 248 6.03 -17.13 7.12
CA ILE A 248 4.72 -17.59 7.57
C ILE A 248 4.92 -18.65 8.65
N THR A 249 4.26 -18.46 9.80
CA THR A 249 4.34 -19.39 10.93
C THR A 249 2.96 -19.68 11.52
N ALA A 250 2.81 -20.84 12.16
CA ALA A 250 1.58 -21.19 12.87
C ALA A 250 1.25 -20.20 13.99
N ASP A 251 2.26 -19.66 14.68
CA ASP A 251 2.06 -18.66 15.73
C ASP A 251 1.64 -17.31 15.15
N GLY A 252 2.23 -16.89 14.03
CA GLY A 252 1.80 -15.69 13.29
C GLY A 252 0.35 -15.80 12.80
N ILE A 253 -0.04 -16.93 12.22
CA ILE A 253 -1.44 -17.19 11.80
C ILE A 253 -2.39 -17.13 13.00
N ARG A 254 -1.98 -17.68 14.15
CA ARG A 254 -2.78 -17.65 15.39
C ARG A 254 -2.95 -16.23 15.92
N GLU A 255 -1.89 -15.43 15.90
CA GLU A 255 -1.94 -14.03 16.29
C GLU A 255 -2.86 -13.23 15.36
N THR A 256 -2.70 -13.37 14.05
CA THR A 256 -3.55 -12.70 13.05
C THR A 256 -5.01 -13.12 13.19
N GLN A 257 -5.29 -14.40 13.43
CA GLN A 257 -6.65 -14.89 13.69
C GLN A 257 -7.27 -14.26 14.94
N ARG A 258 -6.48 -14.01 16.00
CA ARG A 258 -6.95 -13.35 17.23
C ARG A 258 -7.29 -11.89 17.00
N LEU A 259 -6.52 -11.19 16.17
CA LEU A 259 -6.78 -9.79 15.79
C LEU A 259 -7.95 -9.66 14.81
N TRP A 260 -8.17 -10.68 13.97
CA TRP A 260 -9.30 -10.71 13.06
C TRP A 260 -10.67 -10.78 13.75
N ILE A 261 -10.76 -11.45 14.91
CA ILE A 261 -12.02 -11.59 15.67
C ILE A 261 -12.60 -10.22 16.09
N PRO A 262 -11.88 -9.33 16.80
CA PRO A 262 -12.40 -8.01 17.14
C PRO A 262 -12.67 -7.14 15.91
N TYR A 263 -11.92 -7.31 14.82
CA TYR A 263 -12.22 -6.65 13.54
C TYR A 263 -13.59 -7.08 12.98
N ARG A 264 -13.86 -8.39 12.92
CA ARG A 264 -15.16 -8.95 12.51
C ARG A 264 -16.30 -8.40 13.39
N ASP A 265 -16.09 -8.40 14.70
CA ASP A 265 -17.12 -8.00 15.65
C ASP A 265 -17.40 -6.49 15.61
N ALA A 266 -16.37 -5.66 15.43
CA ALA A 266 -16.50 -4.23 15.24
C ALA A 266 -17.28 -3.88 13.96
N TRP A 267 -17.04 -4.62 12.86
CA TRP A 267 -17.80 -4.46 11.62
C TRP A 267 -19.29 -4.76 11.83
N ALA A 268 -19.59 -5.88 12.50
CA ALA A 268 -20.96 -6.28 12.77
C ALA A 268 -21.68 -5.28 13.69
N ALA A 269 -20.97 -4.72 14.67
CA ALA A 269 -21.49 -3.68 15.56
C ALA A 269 -21.79 -2.38 14.83
N LEU A 270 -20.87 -1.89 14.00
CA LEU A 270 -21.11 -0.70 13.17
C LEU A 270 -22.28 -0.93 12.21
N ALA A 271 -22.34 -2.08 11.55
CA ALA A 271 -23.43 -2.40 10.64
C ALA A 271 -24.79 -2.46 11.33
N ALA A 272 -24.88 -3.05 12.52
CA ALA A 272 -26.11 -3.06 13.31
C ALA A 272 -26.60 -1.65 13.66
N ALA A 273 -25.67 -0.73 13.94
CA ALA A 273 -25.98 0.64 14.31
C ALA A 273 -26.37 1.51 13.10
N ARG A 274 -25.57 1.45 12.03
CA ARG A 274 -25.68 2.38 10.88
C ARG A 274 -26.56 1.85 9.75
N TRP A 275 -26.54 0.54 9.51
CA TRP A 275 -27.24 -0.12 8.40
C TRP A 275 -28.01 -1.34 8.90
N PRO A 276 -29.08 -1.17 9.72
CA PRO A 276 -29.80 -2.30 10.31
C PRO A 276 -30.38 -3.27 9.27
N GLY A 277 -30.67 -2.79 8.05
CA GLY A 277 -31.10 -3.63 6.92
C GLY A 277 -30.02 -4.56 6.36
N ALA A 278 -28.73 -4.27 6.59
CA ALA A 278 -27.63 -5.14 6.17
C ALA A 278 -27.47 -6.38 7.05
N GLY A 279 -27.98 -6.35 8.29
CA GLY A 279 -27.97 -7.47 9.24
C GLY A 279 -26.59 -7.80 9.80
N ALA A 280 -26.41 -7.67 11.12
CA ALA A 280 -25.14 -7.97 11.79
C ALA A 280 -24.62 -9.40 11.49
N ASP A 281 -25.51 -10.39 11.48
CA ASP A 281 -25.15 -11.78 11.21
C ASP A 281 -24.78 -12.03 9.75
N ALA A 282 -25.40 -11.31 8.81
CA ALA A 282 -25.04 -11.37 7.41
C ALA A 282 -23.64 -10.78 7.18
N ILE A 283 -23.31 -9.66 7.83
CA ILE A 283 -21.96 -9.08 7.79
C ILE A 283 -20.93 -10.03 8.41
N ARG A 284 -21.22 -10.63 9.57
CA ARG A 284 -20.34 -11.65 10.17
C ARG A 284 -20.10 -12.82 9.23
N ALA A 285 -21.17 -13.39 8.68
CA ALA A 285 -21.09 -14.54 7.76
C ALA A 285 -20.25 -14.21 6.53
N HIS A 286 -20.41 -13.01 5.96
CA HIS A 286 -19.62 -12.55 4.83
C HIS A 286 -18.13 -12.45 5.17
N LEU A 287 -17.77 -11.77 6.27
CA LEU A 287 -16.38 -11.61 6.71
C LEU A 287 -15.73 -12.96 7.07
N ILE A 288 -16.49 -13.89 7.67
CA ILE A 288 -16.02 -15.24 7.96
C ILE A 288 -15.67 -15.99 6.67
N ARG A 289 -16.48 -15.85 5.62
CA ARG A 289 -16.21 -16.46 4.31
C ARG A 289 -14.93 -15.90 3.67
N GLU A 290 -14.72 -14.59 3.72
CA GLU A 290 -13.48 -13.96 3.25
C GLU A 290 -12.26 -14.50 4.00
N ARG A 291 -12.32 -14.53 5.33
CA ARG A 291 -11.24 -15.07 6.16
C ARG A 291 -10.97 -16.55 5.87
N THR A 292 -12.02 -17.34 5.69
CA THR A 292 -11.90 -18.75 5.29
C THR A 292 -11.19 -18.89 3.95
N GLY A 293 -11.45 -17.99 3.00
CA GLY A 293 -10.73 -17.93 1.72
C GLY A 293 -9.24 -17.71 1.90
N ILE A 294 -8.84 -16.75 2.74
CA ILE A 294 -7.44 -16.48 3.07
C ILE A 294 -6.77 -17.72 3.69
N LEU A 295 -7.39 -18.34 4.71
CA LEU A 295 -6.83 -19.54 5.35
C LEU A 295 -6.70 -20.71 4.37
N LYS A 296 -7.66 -20.87 3.44
CA LYS A 296 -7.57 -21.88 2.36
C LYS A 296 -6.44 -21.57 1.38
N GLY A 297 -6.17 -20.30 1.10
CA GLY A 297 -4.99 -19.86 0.33
C GLY A 297 -3.69 -20.40 0.95
N LEU A 298 -3.48 -20.14 2.24
CA LEU A 298 -2.30 -20.61 2.98
C LEU A 298 -2.15 -22.15 2.98
N GLN A 299 -3.26 -22.89 2.92
CA GLN A 299 -3.21 -24.36 2.80
C GLN A 299 -2.62 -24.82 1.47
N PHE A 300 -2.84 -24.07 0.37
CA PHE A 300 -2.22 -24.39 -0.91
C PHE A 300 -0.71 -24.23 -0.84
N ASP A 301 -0.23 -23.15 -0.24
CA ASP A 301 1.20 -22.87 -0.09
C ASP A 301 1.89 -23.96 0.74
N CYS A 302 1.31 -24.32 1.89
CA CYS A 302 1.76 -25.43 2.73
C CYS A 302 1.85 -26.77 1.98
N ARG A 303 0.95 -27.05 1.02
CA ARG A 303 0.97 -28.29 0.23
C ARG A 303 1.98 -28.27 -0.91
N ALA A 304 2.29 -27.10 -1.46
CA ALA A 304 3.24 -26.95 -2.56
C ALA A 304 4.66 -27.40 -2.14
N PHE A 305 5.04 -27.16 -0.89
CA PHE A 305 6.35 -27.53 -0.35
C PHE A 305 6.43 -28.97 0.21
N LYS A 306 5.30 -29.68 0.29
CA LYS A 306 5.28 -31.11 0.69
C LYS A 306 5.57 -32.07 -0.48
N ARG A 307 5.76 -31.57 -1.70
CA ARG A 307 6.06 -32.36 -2.92
C ARG A 307 7.52 -32.23 -3.31
#